data_AF-A0A4Y3FXQ8-F1
#
_entry.id   AF-A0A4Y3FXQ8-F1
#
_cell.length_a   1.000
_cell.length_b   1.000
_cell.length_c   1.000
_cell.angle_alpha   90.00
_cell.angle_beta   90.00
_cell.angle_gamma   90.00
#
_symmetry.space_group_name_H-M   'P 1'
#
loop_
_entity.id
_entity.type
_entity.pdbx_description
1 polymer ?
#
loop_
_entity_poly.entity_id
_entity_poly.type
_entity_poly.pdbx_seq_one_letter_code
_entity_poly.pdbx_strand_id
1 'polypeptide(L)'
;MLWLKRWNFITRARLERELWEAFERHEDLEAKLNVLRRRLDEDAVNATPDDSLRLEVWTTTLRQIRRIEKTMRGKAPPLPPDSD
;
A
#
# COMPACT_ATOMS: atom_id res chain seq x y z
N MET A 1 -4.94 27.97 -1.51
CA MET A 1 -4.05 26.78 -1.58
C MET A 1 -4.83 25.45 -1.62
N LEU A 2 -5.81 25.28 -2.53
CA LEU A 2 -6.49 23.97 -2.70
C LEU A 2 -5.85 23.10 -3.79
N TRP A 3 -5.15 23.70 -4.75
CA TRP A 3 -4.59 23.01 -5.92
C TRP A 3 -3.43 22.06 -5.57
N LEU A 4 -2.55 22.45 -4.64
CA LEU A 4 -1.46 21.58 -4.13
C LEU A 4 -1.98 20.36 -3.36
N LYS A 5 -3.05 20.51 -2.58
CA LYS A 5 -3.71 19.37 -1.90
C LYS A 5 -4.38 18.42 -2.90
N ARG A 6 -4.95 18.96 -3.99
CA ARG A 6 -5.66 18.15 -5.01
C ARG A 6 -4.69 17.34 -5.88
N TRP A 7 -3.52 17.89 -6.19
CA TRP A 7 -2.44 17.15 -6.85
C TRP A 7 -1.91 15.99 -5.99
N ASN A 8 -1.90 16.17 -4.66
CA ASN A 8 -1.52 15.12 -3.73
C ASN A 8 -2.55 13.95 -3.74
N PHE A 9 -3.85 14.22 -3.88
CA PHE A 9 -4.87 13.16 -3.90
C PHE A 9 -4.77 12.23 -5.11
N ILE A 10 -4.64 12.76 -6.33
CA ILE A 10 -4.52 11.94 -7.55
C ILE A 10 -3.22 11.12 -7.50
N THR A 11 -2.12 11.75 -7.10
CA THR A 11 -0.82 11.09 -6.94
C THR A 11 -0.89 10.00 -5.88
N ARG A 12 -1.49 10.28 -4.73
CA ARG A 12 -1.72 9.30 -3.66
C ARG A 12 -2.56 8.13 -4.13
N ALA A 13 -3.69 8.38 -4.79
CA ALA A 13 -4.55 7.32 -5.32
C ALA A 13 -3.82 6.42 -6.34
N ARG A 14 -2.98 7.02 -7.20
CA ARG A 14 -2.11 6.27 -8.11
C ARG A 14 -1.11 5.41 -7.35
N LEU A 15 -0.41 5.98 -6.35
CA LEU A 15 0.58 5.24 -5.55
C LEU A 15 -0.08 4.12 -4.73
N GLU A 16 -1.27 4.34 -4.19
CA GLU A 16 -2.08 3.31 -3.53
C GLU A 16 -2.41 2.19 -4.53
N ARG A 17 -2.86 2.53 -5.74
CA ARG A 17 -3.17 1.56 -6.79
C ARG A 17 -1.95 0.74 -7.19
N GLU A 18 -0.78 1.37 -7.34
CA GLU A 18 0.49 0.67 -7.64
C GLU A 18 0.77 -0.45 -6.62
N LEU A 19 0.54 -0.20 -5.32
CA LEU A 19 0.75 -1.22 -4.29
C LEU A 19 -0.34 -2.30 -4.29
N TRP A 20 -1.59 -1.92 -4.53
CA TRP A 20 -2.70 -2.89 -4.68
C TRP A 20 -2.51 -3.81 -5.89
N GLU A 21 -2.00 -3.31 -7.01
CA GLU A 21 -1.68 -4.13 -8.18
C GLU A 21 -0.54 -5.11 -7.90
N ALA A 22 0.50 -4.68 -7.19
CA ALA A 22 1.56 -5.58 -6.73
C ALA A 22 1.01 -6.67 -5.80
N PHE A 23 0.05 -6.33 -4.93
CA PHE A 23 -0.64 -7.30 -4.08
C PHE A 23 -1.45 -8.30 -4.90
N GLU A 24 -2.24 -7.83 -5.85
CA GLU A 24 -3.04 -8.65 -6.77
C GLU A 24 -2.16 -9.62 -7.58
N ARG A 25 -0.91 -9.24 -7.87
CA ARG A 25 0.09 -10.08 -8.55
C ARG A 25 0.87 -11.02 -7.62
N HIS A 26 0.52 -11.07 -6.34
CA HIS A 26 1.24 -11.85 -5.32
C HIS A 26 2.73 -11.48 -5.17
N GLU A 27 3.09 -10.23 -5.48
CA GLU A 27 4.45 -9.74 -5.29
C GLU A 27 4.76 -9.51 -3.79
N ASP A 28 6.02 -9.62 -3.40
CA ASP A 28 6.45 -9.33 -2.03
C ASP A 28 6.49 -7.82 -1.77
N LEU A 29 5.40 -7.32 -1.17
CA LEU A 29 5.23 -5.91 -0.84
C LEU A 29 6.25 -5.40 0.20
N GLU A 30 6.64 -6.26 1.16
CA GLU A 30 7.61 -5.88 2.20
C GLU A 30 8.99 -5.71 1.57
N ALA A 31 9.38 -6.63 0.69
CA ALA A 31 10.63 -6.53 -0.05
C ALA A 31 10.69 -5.25 -0.91
N LYS A 32 9.61 -4.93 -1.65
CA LYS A 32 9.53 -3.68 -2.42
C LYS A 32 9.66 -2.43 -1.55
N LEU A 33 8.94 -2.39 -0.43
CA LEU A 33 8.98 -1.25 0.47
C LEU A 33 10.37 -1.08 1.09
N ASN A 34 11.03 -2.19 1.44
CA ASN A 34 12.38 -2.17 1.96
C ASN A 34 13.41 -1.73 0.92
N VAL A 35 13.28 -2.15 -0.35
CA VAL A 35 14.13 -1.65 -1.45
C VAL A 35 13.95 -0.15 -1.63
N LEU A 36 12.71 0.35 -1.61
CA LEU A 36 12.42 1.79 -1.71
C LEU A 36 13.04 2.56 -0.55
N ARG A 37 12.85 2.08 0.69
CA ARG A 37 13.41 2.71 1.88
C ARG A 37 14.93 2.73 1.85
N ARG A 38 15.55 1.60 1.53
CA ARG A 38 17.00 1.49 1.41
C ARG A 38 17.56 2.46 0.37
N ARG A 39 16.93 2.57 -0.80
CA ARG A 39 17.33 3.54 -1.83
C ARG A 39 17.25 4.98 -1.33
N LEU A 40 16.20 5.32 -0.58
CA LEU A 40 16.03 6.66 0.00
C LEU A 40 17.07 6.94 1.10
N ASP A 41 17.44 5.93 1.88
CA ASP A 41 18.46 6.05 2.92
C ASP A 41 19.88 6.16 2.32
N GLU A 42 20.19 5.37 1.29
CA GLU A 42 21.51 5.34 0.63
C GLU A 42 21.75 6.57 -0.26
N ASP A 43 20.71 7.10 -0.89
CA ASP A 43 20.80 8.22 -1.84
C ASP A 43 19.89 9.39 -1.44
N ALA A 44 19.94 9.75 -0.16
CA ALA A 44 19.12 10.82 0.42
C ALA A 44 19.34 12.18 -0.27
N VAL A 45 20.51 12.40 -0.88
CA VAL A 45 20.85 13.64 -1.59
C VAL A 45 20.10 13.75 -2.92
N ASN A 46 19.83 12.63 -3.60
CA ASN A 46 19.07 12.60 -4.86
C ASN A 46 17.60 12.15 -4.68
N ALA A 47 17.18 11.88 -3.44
CA ALA A 47 15.81 11.51 -3.13
C ALA A 47 14.83 12.59 -3.58
N THR A 48 13.86 12.22 -4.40
CA THR A 48 12.83 13.15 -4.86
C THR A 48 11.71 13.27 -3.81
N PRO A 49 10.99 14.40 -3.75
CA PRO A 49 9.77 14.52 -2.95
C PRO A 49 8.74 13.42 -3.26
N ASP A 50 8.69 12.96 -4.51
CA ASP A 50 7.80 11.88 -4.97
C ASP A 50 8.19 10.52 -4.38
N ASP A 51 9.48 10.24 -4.23
CA ASP A 51 9.96 8.99 -3.59
C ASP A 51 9.60 8.97 -2.10
N SER A 52 9.72 10.12 -1.42
CA SER A 52 9.31 10.28 -0.03
C SER A 52 7.80 10.08 0.13
N LEU A 53 7.00 10.68 -0.75
CA LEU A 53 5.55 10.51 -0.76
C LEU A 53 5.15 9.06 -1.06
N ARG A 54 5.83 8.39 -2.01
CA ARG A 54 5.62 6.97 -2.31
C ARG A 54 5.85 6.12 -1.07
N LEU A 55 6.96 6.34 -0.35
CA LEU A 55 7.27 5.58 0.86
C LEU A 55 6.17 5.73 1.92
N GLU A 56 5.70 6.96 2.16
CA GLU A 56 4.61 7.23 3.10
C GLU A 56 3.33 6.50 2.70
N VAL A 57 2.88 6.68 1.46
CA VAL A 57 1.64 6.09 0.96
C VAL A 57 1.71 4.57 1.02
N TRP A 58 2.76 3.96 0.46
CA TRP A 58 2.90 2.51 0.42
C TRP A 58 2.98 1.91 1.82
N THR A 59 3.64 2.57 2.77
CA THR A 59 3.67 2.13 4.18
C THR A 59 2.26 2.07 4.77
N THR A 60 1.43 3.09 4.53
CA THR A 60 0.05 3.12 5.04
C THR A 60 -0.85 2.09 4.35
N THR A 61 -0.74 1.94 3.03
CA THR A 61 -1.52 0.98 2.24
C THR A 61 -1.17 -0.46 2.61
N LEU A 62 0.12 -0.77 2.79
CA LEU A 62 0.57 -2.10 3.22
C LEU A 62 -0.09 -2.51 4.55
N ARG A 63 -0.14 -1.60 5.53
CA ARG A 63 -0.82 -1.86 6.81
C ARG A 63 -2.30 -2.19 6.62
N GLN A 64 -2.98 -1.53 5.68
CA GLN A 64 -4.38 -1.81 5.36
C GLN A 64 -4.54 -3.18 4.69
N ILE A 65 -3.68 -3.51 3.72
CA ILE A 65 -3.64 -4.83 3.07
C ILE A 65 -3.50 -5.93 4.12
N ARG A 66 -2.50 -5.83 5.01
CA ARG A 66 -2.28 -6.82 6.08
C ARG A 66 -3.48 -6.95 7.03
N ARG A 67 -4.15 -5.84 7.35
CA ARG A 67 -5.37 -5.85 8.16
C ARG A 67 -6.51 -6.60 7.47
N ILE A 68 -6.70 -6.38 6.17
CA ILE A 68 -7.71 -7.06 5.36
C ILE A 68 -7.38 -8.56 5.28
N GLU A 69 -6.14 -8.93 4.95
CA GLU A 69 -5.70 -10.33 4.90
C GLU A 69 -5.93 -11.06 6.23
N LYS A 70 -5.65 -10.40 7.36
CA LYS A 70 -5.92 -10.97 8.70
C LYS A 70 -7.42 -11.16 8.94
N THR A 71 -8.22 -10.19 8.54
CA THR A 71 -9.68 -10.24 8.69
C THR A 71 -10.29 -11.35 7.83
N MET A 72 -9.80 -11.53 6.60
CA MET A 72 -10.27 -12.58 5.70
C MET A 72 -9.85 -13.97 6.19
N ARG A 73 -8.64 -14.12 6.76
CA ARG A 73 -8.22 -15.39 7.39
C ARG A 73 -9.03 -15.75 8.64
N GLY A 74 -9.57 -14.76 9.34
CA GLY A 74 -10.37 -14.95 10.56
C GLY A 74 -11.87 -15.17 10.33
N LYS A 75 -12.37 -15.01 9.10
CA LYS A 75 -13.76 -15.33 8.75
C LYS A 75 -13.83 -16.73 8.15
N ALA A 76 -14.26 -17.71 8.96
CA ALA A 76 -14.86 -18.91 8.41
C ALA A 76 -16.11 -18.50 7.60
N PRO A 77 -16.41 -19.15 6.45
CA PRO A 77 -17.68 -18.93 5.78
C PRO A 77 -18.82 -19.17 6.78
N PRO A 78 -19.91 -18.38 6.76
CA PRO A 78 -21.08 -18.71 7.56
C PRO A 78 -21.53 -20.12 7.19
N LEU A 79 -21.81 -20.97 8.21
CA LEU A 79 -22.42 -22.27 7.97
C LEU A 79 -23.69 -22.02 7.13
N PRO A 80 -23.95 -22.82 6.07
CA PRO A 80 -25.21 -22.72 5.35
C PRO A 80 -26.37 -22.88 6.35
N PRO A 81 -27.48 -22.15 6.18
CA PRO A 81 -28.63 -22.28 7.08
C PRO A 81 -29.07 -23.75 7.09
N ASP A 82 -29.26 -24.29 8.29
CA ASP A 82 -29.72 -25.66 8.51
C ASP A 82 -30.90 -25.93 7.58
N SER A 83 -30.70 -26.86 6.66
CA SER A 83 -31.78 -27.35 5.79
C SER A 83 -32.59 -28.34 6.62
N ASP A 84 -33.48 -27.80 7.44
CA ASP A 84 -34.61 -28.54 8.03
C ASP A 84 -35.74 -28.73 6.99
#